data_AF-A0A9N9BLH4-F1
#
_entry.id   AF-A0A9N9BLH4-F1
#
_cell.length_a   1.000
_cell.length_b   1.000
_cell.length_c   1.000
_cell.angle_alpha   90.00
_cell.angle_beta   90.00
_cell.angle_gamma   90.00
#
_symmetry.space_group_name_H-M   'P 1'
#
loop_
_entity.id
_entity.type
_entity.pdbx_description
1 polymer ?
#
loop_
_entity_poly.entity_id
_entity_poly.type
_entity_poly.pdbx_seq_one_letter_code
_entity_poly.pdbx_strand_id
1 'polypeptide(L)'
;MSYPPQQGGLPYDGQNELRSYTASWLGTSSKCHIELEYYLAIHDLCWSRIGLECKLFGTSTKVFNITIRPYNEVEFGLIVQALFTIWWIFTITAAYQVWYPAACKQRPAGNMPASSARCDNSRFVVIVIFLLFTYYWVSQTIFTWVHVTTSGVFASYYFLEGTEQGVPPSPIIQSAKRASTTSLGSVCLGSLLVALLQTIRALLRMAAQETDNPFGAFCAACAEVIIGCIEGLLQYFNFYAYTQVAIYGKSFWQAAKDTWELIKDRGVEAIINDNLIGNVVLIGSILVGMLTALFGYLYTIIIHPSFNRDGGFTALIIVLSFIIGFQMLSVIGSVILSGTATTFVCLAEDPRALERTKLNLYRAVHNRDLPEFCTGITCITLV
;
A
#
# COMPACT_ATOMS: atom_id res chain seq x y z
N MET A 1 2.17 75.24 7.20
CA MET A 1 2.08 76.23 6.10
C MET A 1 2.78 75.65 4.89
N SER A 2 2.10 75.68 3.74
CA SER A 2 2.63 75.83 2.37
C SER A 2 3.84 75.02 1.89
N TYR A 3 3.61 74.12 0.92
CA TYR A 3 4.57 73.79 -0.16
C TYR A 3 4.01 74.29 -1.51
N PRO A 4 4.82 74.87 -2.41
CA PRO A 4 4.44 75.21 -3.80
C PRO A 4 4.76 74.08 -4.83
N PRO A 5 4.31 74.18 -6.10
CA PRO A 5 4.00 73.00 -6.94
C PRO A 5 5.01 72.63 -8.07
N GLN A 6 4.69 71.55 -8.81
CA GLN A 6 5.46 70.92 -9.90
C GLN A 6 5.24 71.50 -11.33
N GLN A 7 6.21 71.26 -12.23
CA GLN A 7 6.12 71.23 -13.72
C GLN A 7 7.22 70.28 -14.28
N GLY A 8 7.19 69.70 -15.50
CA GLY A 8 6.11 69.58 -16.50
C GLY A 8 6.58 69.29 -17.95
N GLY A 9 6.48 68.03 -18.43
CA GLY A 9 6.71 67.61 -19.85
C GLY A 9 7.69 66.43 -20.03
N LEU A 10 7.64 65.53 -21.02
CA LEU A 10 6.76 65.28 -22.20
C LEU A 10 6.72 63.73 -22.47
N PRO A 11 5.77 63.17 -23.25
CA PRO A 11 5.52 61.71 -23.31
C PRO A 11 6.31 60.93 -24.39
N TYR A 12 6.64 59.67 -24.08
CA TYR A 12 7.13 58.63 -25.02
C TYR A 12 5.96 57.73 -25.48
N ASP A 13 5.85 57.41 -26.77
CA ASP A 13 4.83 56.49 -27.30
C ASP A 13 5.34 55.03 -27.34
N GLY A 14 4.99 54.25 -26.32
CA GLY A 14 5.28 52.81 -26.26
C GLY A 14 4.19 51.91 -26.85
N GLN A 15 3.08 52.44 -27.39
CA GLN A 15 1.95 51.59 -27.82
C GLN A 15 2.21 50.88 -29.16
N ASN A 16 3.05 51.46 -30.02
CA ASN A 16 3.30 50.92 -31.36
C ASN A 16 4.25 49.70 -31.36
N GLU A 17 5.24 49.62 -30.48
CA GLU A 17 6.08 48.41 -30.34
C GLU A 17 5.29 47.23 -29.75
N LEU A 18 4.47 47.46 -28.72
CA LEU A 18 3.66 46.40 -28.08
C LEU A 18 2.71 45.68 -29.04
N ARG A 19 2.22 46.36 -30.09
CA ARG A 19 1.39 45.75 -31.15
C ARG A 19 2.17 44.81 -32.08
N SER A 20 3.46 45.07 -32.31
CA SER A 20 4.30 44.20 -33.15
C SER A 20 4.69 42.91 -32.41
N TYR A 21 5.03 42.99 -31.12
CA TYR A 21 5.33 41.81 -30.32
C TYR A 21 4.10 40.91 -30.09
N THR A 22 2.92 41.48 -29.80
CA THR A 22 1.70 40.67 -29.58
C THR A 22 1.26 39.89 -30.81
N ALA A 23 1.45 40.40 -32.02
CA ALA A 23 1.18 39.67 -33.26
C ALA A 23 2.06 38.42 -33.43
N SER A 24 3.32 38.46 -32.96
CA SER A 24 4.24 37.32 -33.04
C SER A 24 3.89 36.18 -32.07
N TRP A 25 3.23 36.47 -30.94
CA TRP A 25 2.84 35.45 -29.94
C TRP A 25 1.55 34.70 -30.31
N LEU A 26 0.67 35.31 -31.11
CA LEU A 26 -0.58 34.70 -31.54
C LEU A 26 -0.39 33.55 -32.56
N GLY A 27 0.78 33.47 -33.22
CA GLY A 27 1.13 32.37 -34.12
C GLY A 27 1.56 31.07 -33.43
N THR A 28 2.00 31.15 -32.16
CA THR A 28 2.52 30.02 -31.38
C THR A 28 1.54 29.51 -30.31
N SER A 29 0.42 30.20 -30.09
CA SER A 29 -0.43 29.96 -28.91
C SER A 29 -1.29 28.70 -28.98
N SER A 30 -1.63 28.17 -30.17
CA SER A 30 -2.58 27.05 -30.30
C SER A 30 -2.11 25.77 -29.61
N LYS A 31 -0.82 25.41 -29.71
CA LYS A 31 -0.26 24.28 -28.94
C LYS A 31 -0.19 24.57 -27.45
N CYS A 32 0.16 25.79 -27.06
CA CYS A 32 0.28 26.17 -25.65
C CYS A 32 -1.09 26.18 -24.93
N HIS A 33 -2.15 26.62 -25.62
CA HIS A 33 -3.52 26.54 -25.11
C HIS A 33 -3.99 25.11 -24.92
N ILE A 34 -3.75 24.21 -25.89
CA ILE A 34 -4.15 22.80 -25.78
C ILE A 34 -3.40 22.11 -24.64
N GLU A 35 -2.08 22.30 -24.53
CA GLU A 35 -1.29 21.74 -23.42
C GLU A 35 -1.74 22.31 -22.06
N LEU A 36 -2.05 23.61 -21.97
CA LEU A 36 -2.52 24.22 -20.72
C LEU A 36 -3.94 23.77 -20.35
N GLU A 37 -4.84 23.62 -21.32
CA GLU A 37 -6.18 23.05 -21.10
C GLU A 37 -6.10 21.57 -20.69
N TYR A 38 -5.20 20.78 -21.28
CA TYR A 38 -4.93 19.41 -20.81
C TYR A 38 -4.36 19.40 -19.39
N TYR A 39 -3.39 20.26 -19.07
CA TYR A 39 -2.83 20.36 -17.72
C TYR A 39 -3.87 20.82 -16.70
N LEU A 40 -4.72 21.79 -17.03
CA LEU A 40 -5.81 22.26 -16.16
C LEU A 40 -6.92 21.21 -16.02
N ALA A 41 -7.28 20.51 -17.08
CA ALA A 41 -8.24 19.41 -17.01
C ALA A 41 -7.70 18.24 -16.17
N ILE A 42 -6.44 17.85 -16.35
CA ILE A 42 -5.76 16.82 -15.52
C ILE A 42 -5.66 17.29 -14.06
N HIS A 43 -5.30 18.56 -13.83
CA HIS A 43 -5.24 19.17 -12.50
C HIS A 43 -6.60 19.16 -11.81
N ASP A 44 -7.66 19.59 -12.49
CA ASP A 44 -9.00 19.70 -11.92
C ASP A 44 -9.68 18.34 -11.77
N LEU A 45 -9.43 17.37 -12.67
CA LEU A 45 -9.77 15.96 -12.43
C LEU A 45 -9.05 15.45 -11.17
N CYS A 46 -7.75 15.70 -11.04
CA CYS A 46 -6.95 15.26 -9.90
C CYS A 46 -7.45 15.89 -8.59
N TRP A 47 -7.75 17.19 -8.57
CA TRP A 47 -8.30 17.88 -7.41
C TRP A 47 -9.73 17.46 -7.06
N SER A 48 -10.61 17.18 -8.02
CA SER A 48 -11.93 16.62 -7.72
C SER A 48 -11.79 15.21 -7.11
N ARG A 49 -10.92 14.38 -7.70
CA ARG A 49 -10.60 13.02 -7.22
C ARG A 49 -10.03 13.02 -5.80
N ILE A 50 -9.04 13.87 -5.51
CA ILE A 50 -8.52 14.10 -4.14
C ILE A 50 -9.65 14.54 -3.19
N GLY A 51 -10.55 15.42 -3.65
CA GLY A 51 -11.69 15.91 -2.87
C GLY A 51 -12.72 14.82 -2.50
N LEU A 52 -12.87 13.78 -3.32
CA LEU A 52 -13.69 12.60 -3.01
C LEU A 52 -12.96 11.68 -2.03
N GLU A 53 -11.68 11.38 -2.26
CA GLU A 53 -10.87 10.56 -1.37
C GLU A 53 -10.77 11.16 0.03
N CYS A 54 -10.57 12.48 0.17
CA CYS A 54 -10.56 13.15 1.47
C CYS A 54 -11.90 13.00 2.23
N LYS A 55 -13.04 12.89 1.54
CA LYS A 55 -14.35 12.62 2.16
C LYS A 55 -14.54 11.15 2.53
N LEU A 56 -14.06 10.23 1.70
CA LEU A 56 -14.04 8.78 2.00
C LEU A 56 -13.13 8.53 3.20
N PHE A 57 -11.88 9.00 3.16
CA PHE A 57 -10.93 8.99 4.27
C PHE A 57 -11.49 9.65 5.54
N GLY A 58 -12.14 10.82 5.42
CA GLY A 58 -12.77 11.51 6.55
C GLY A 58 -13.96 10.73 7.13
N THR A 59 -14.70 9.99 6.29
CA THR A 59 -15.76 9.07 6.73
C THR A 59 -15.17 7.84 7.42
N SER A 60 -14.15 7.23 6.82
CA SER A 60 -13.45 6.08 7.39
C SER A 60 -12.76 6.42 8.71
N THR A 61 -12.25 7.65 8.86
CA THR A 61 -11.68 8.14 10.12
C THR A 61 -12.75 8.40 11.19
N LYS A 62 -13.96 8.82 10.80
CA LYS A 62 -15.11 8.92 11.73
C LYS A 62 -15.57 7.54 12.19
N VAL A 63 -15.78 6.61 11.27
CA VAL A 63 -16.12 5.21 11.60
C VAL A 63 -15.01 4.60 12.45
N PHE A 64 -13.74 4.76 12.08
CA PHE A 64 -12.60 4.32 12.89
C PHE A 64 -12.64 4.85 14.34
N ASN A 65 -12.87 6.15 14.53
CA ASN A 65 -12.92 6.75 15.86
C ASN A 65 -14.14 6.33 16.70
N ILE A 66 -15.27 6.03 16.07
CA ILE A 66 -16.52 5.62 16.76
C ILE A 66 -16.53 4.11 17.03
N THR A 67 -15.99 3.32 16.10
CA THR A 67 -16.18 1.86 16.04
C THR A 67 -14.94 1.06 16.39
N ILE A 68 -13.75 1.48 15.93
CA ILE A 68 -12.53 0.66 16.01
C ILE A 68 -11.66 1.10 17.18
N ARG A 69 -11.53 2.42 17.38
CA ARG A 69 -10.77 3.03 18.48
C ARG A 69 -11.20 2.63 19.90
N PRO A 70 -12.50 2.39 20.24
CA PRO A 70 -12.86 1.97 21.60
C PRO A 70 -12.64 0.47 21.88
N TYR A 71 -12.22 -0.33 20.89
CA TYR A 71 -12.06 -1.78 21.00
C TYR A 71 -10.66 -2.29 20.60
N ASN A 72 -9.72 -1.37 20.37
CA ASN A 72 -8.28 -1.63 20.22
C ASN A 72 -7.90 -2.67 19.13
N GLU A 73 -8.69 -2.82 18.05
CA GLU A 73 -8.40 -3.77 16.96
C GLU A 73 -7.01 -3.56 16.34
N VAL A 74 -6.62 -2.30 16.13
CA VAL A 74 -5.30 -1.92 15.61
C VAL A 74 -4.18 -2.39 16.53
N GLU A 75 -4.40 -2.28 17.84
CA GLU A 75 -3.45 -2.77 18.84
C GLU A 75 -3.36 -4.29 18.79
N PHE A 76 -4.47 -5.01 18.63
CA PHE A 76 -4.44 -6.47 18.52
C PHE A 76 -3.65 -6.94 17.28
N GLY A 77 -3.92 -6.36 16.10
CA GLY A 77 -3.16 -6.65 14.88
C GLY A 77 -1.66 -6.34 15.03
N LEU A 78 -1.34 -5.20 15.63
CA LEU A 78 0.04 -4.79 15.91
C LEU A 78 0.73 -5.69 16.96
N ILE A 79 0.01 -6.11 18.01
CA ILE A 79 0.50 -7.05 19.03
C ILE A 79 0.80 -8.41 18.40
N VAL A 80 -0.08 -8.93 17.53
CA VAL A 80 0.17 -10.19 16.81
C VAL A 80 1.41 -10.07 15.91
N GLN A 81 1.54 -8.97 15.16
CA GLN A 81 2.73 -8.71 14.32
C GLN A 81 4.01 -8.55 15.16
N ALA A 82 3.94 -7.89 16.32
CA ALA A 82 5.06 -7.71 17.24
C ALA A 82 5.50 -9.04 17.87
N LEU A 83 4.57 -9.85 18.37
CA LEU A 83 4.82 -11.17 18.93
C LEU A 83 5.42 -12.11 17.88
N PHE A 84 4.87 -12.12 16.66
CA PHE A 84 5.44 -12.86 15.54
C PHE A 84 6.86 -12.38 15.21
N THR A 85 7.10 -11.07 15.17
CA THR A 85 8.43 -10.52 14.89
C THR A 85 9.44 -10.87 15.99
N ILE A 86 9.06 -10.84 17.26
CA ILE A 86 9.91 -11.28 18.39
C ILE A 86 10.23 -12.78 18.28
N TRP A 87 9.23 -13.62 18.00
CA TRP A 87 9.42 -15.05 17.78
C TRP A 87 10.35 -15.33 16.59
N TRP A 88 10.20 -14.57 15.51
CA TRP A 88 11.05 -14.68 14.33
C TRP A 88 12.49 -14.24 14.59
N ILE A 89 12.70 -13.14 15.32
CA ILE A 89 14.04 -12.68 15.76
C ILE A 89 14.71 -13.74 16.64
N PHE A 90 13.98 -14.36 17.56
CA PHE A 90 14.48 -15.49 18.34
C PHE A 90 14.88 -16.67 17.45
N THR A 91 14.03 -17.00 16.46
CA THR A 91 14.26 -18.11 15.52
C THR A 91 15.50 -17.89 14.65
N ILE A 92 15.70 -16.71 14.04
CA ILE A 92 16.90 -16.43 13.24
C ILE A 92 18.17 -16.35 14.10
N THR A 93 18.07 -15.86 15.34
CA THR A 93 19.18 -15.86 16.30
C THR A 93 19.57 -17.29 16.69
N ALA A 94 18.60 -18.15 16.99
CA ALA A 94 18.83 -19.57 17.25
C ALA A 94 19.42 -20.28 16.03
N ALA A 95 18.94 -19.97 14.82
CA ALA A 95 19.49 -20.49 13.58
C ALA A 95 20.97 -20.10 13.39
N TYR A 96 21.34 -18.86 13.68
CA TYR A 96 22.74 -18.43 13.69
C TYR A 96 23.58 -19.17 14.75
N GLN A 97 23.04 -19.41 15.94
CA GLN A 97 23.79 -20.14 16.97
C GLN A 97 24.06 -21.60 16.58
N VAL A 98 23.07 -22.29 16.02
CA VAL A 98 23.16 -23.73 15.68
C VAL A 98 23.85 -23.99 14.33
N TRP A 99 23.50 -23.23 13.28
CA TRP A 99 23.84 -23.58 11.89
C TRP A 99 24.94 -22.73 11.26
N TYR A 100 25.30 -21.58 11.84
CA TYR A 100 26.43 -20.80 11.32
C TYR A 100 27.77 -21.42 11.77
N PRO A 101 28.70 -21.76 10.86
CA PRO A 101 29.88 -22.57 11.21
C PRO A 101 30.80 -21.88 12.22
N ALA A 102 31.29 -22.63 13.22
CA ALA A 102 32.18 -22.10 14.26
C ALA A 102 33.47 -21.47 13.68
N ALA A 103 34.03 -22.07 12.62
CA ALA A 103 35.19 -21.52 11.90
C ALA A 103 34.93 -20.13 11.30
N CYS A 104 33.67 -19.81 10.97
CA CYS A 104 33.26 -18.50 10.46
C CYS A 104 32.96 -17.50 11.60
N LYS A 105 32.66 -17.98 12.82
CA LYS A 105 32.45 -17.15 14.02
C LYS A 105 33.77 -16.64 14.64
N GLN A 106 34.87 -17.34 14.37
CA GLN A 106 36.18 -17.10 14.98
C GLN A 106 37.17 -16.38 14.06
N ARG A 107 36.73 -15.87 12.90
CA ARG A 107 37.62 -15.10 12.01
C ARG A 107 38.13 -13.85 12.74
N PRO A 108 39.46 -13.62 12.78
CA PRO A 108 40.02 -12.38 13.30
C PRO A 108 39.87 -11.28 12.25
N ALA A 109 39.50 -10.08 12.69
CA ALA A 109 39.42 -8.90 11.82
C ALA A 109 40.84 -8.48 11.36
N GLY A 110 41.23 -8.89 10.14
CA GLY A 110 42.52 -8.54 9.56
C GLY A 110 42.90 -9.33 8.31
N ASN A 111 43.79 -8.75 7.50
CA ASN A 111 44.28 -9.33 6.26
C ASN A 111 45.08 -10.63 6.50
N MET A 112 44.52 -11.78 6.14
CA MET A 112 45.26 -13.04 5.99
C MET A 112 45.28 -13.51 4.52
N PRO A 113 46.32 -14.25 4.07
CA PRO A 113 46.43 -14.69 2.68
C PRO A 113 45.28 -15.62 2.24
N ALA A 114 45.12 -15.74 0.92
CA ALA A 114 44.07 -16.53 0.26
C ALA A 114 44.15 -18.07 0.43
N SER A 115 44.89 -18.55 1.44
CA SER A 115 44.84 -19.95 1.92
C SER A 115 43.85 -20.15 3.07
N SER A 116 43.07 -19.12 3.45
CA SER A 116 42.04 -19.25 4.49
C SER A 116 41.06 -20.37 4.15
N ALA A 117 40.72 -21.21 5.13
CA ALA A 117 39.71 -22.24 4.95
C ALA A 117 38.42 -21.62 4.39
N ARG A 118 37.89 -22.20 3.31
CA ARG A 118 36.60 -21.77 2.72
C ARG A 118 35.53 -21.91 3.80
N CYS A 119 35.07 -20.78 4.31
CA CYS A 119 33.89 -20.69 5.17
C CYS A 119 32.67 -21.02 4.31
N ASP A 120 32.32 -22.31 4.22
CA ASP A 120 31.08 -22.74 3.59
C ASP A 120 29.91 -22.49 4.56
N ASN A 121 29.21 -21.38 4.33
CA ASN A 121 27.99 -20.99 5.04
C ASN A 121 26.72 -21.26 4.21
N SER A 122 26.80 -21.99 3.08
CA SER A 122 25.69 -22.22 2.14
C SER A 122 24.41 -22.71 2.83
N ARG A 123 24.53 -23.68 3.75
CA ARG A 123 23.41 -24.20 4.55
C ARG A 123 22.72 -23.11 5.38
N PHE A 124 23.50 -22.22 5.99
CA PHE A 124 22.96 -21.10 6.76
C PHE A 124 22.28 -20.06 5.86
N VAL A 125 22.85 -19.78 4.67
CA VAL A 125 22.22 -18.88 3.68
C VAL A 125 20.85 -19.41 3.24
N VAL A 126 20.71 -20.71 2.95
CA VAL A 126 19.42 -21.32 2.60
C VAL A 126 18.41 -21.20 3.76
N ILE A 127 18.84 -21.42 5.00
CA ILE A 127 17.98 -21.23 6.19
C ILE A 127 17.54 -19.77 6.33
N VAL A 128 18.43 -18.79 6.13
CA VAL A 128 18.09 -17.36 6.18
C VAL A 128 17.07 -17.00 5.10
N ILE A 129 17.22 -17.50 3.86
CA ILE A 129 16.26 -17.28 2.77
C ILE A 129 14.88 -17.84 3.14
N PHE A 130 14.82 -19.07 3.68
CA PHE A 130 13.56 -19.68 4.13
C PHE A 130 12.90 -18.92 5.30
N LEU A 131 13.71 -18.42 6.25
CA LEU A 131 13.22 -17.59 7.34
C LEU A 131 12.70 -16.24 6.85
N LEU A 132 13.37 -15.58 5.89
CA LEU A 132 12.90 -14.35 5.26
C LEU A 132 11.57 -14.56 4.52
N PHE A 133 11.45 -15.65 3.74
CA PHE A 133 10.21 -16.04 3.09
C PHE A 133 9.07 -16.21 4.11
N THR A 134 9.34 -16.92 5.21
CA THR A 134 8.37 -17.16 6.29
C THR A 134 7.98 -15.85 6.99
N TYR A 135 8.93 -14.94 7.23
CA TYR A 135 8.65 -13.62 7.79
C TYR A 135 7.69 -12.83 6.90
N TYR A 136 7.98 -12.77 5.61
CA TYR A 136 7.18 -12.05 4.64
C TYR A 136 5.77 -12.65 4.53
N TRP A 137 5.66 -13.96 4.33
CA TRP A 137 4.37 -14.64 4.14
C TRP A 137 3.46 -14.51 5.37
N VAL A 138 3.98 -14.72 6.58
CA VAL A 138 3.18 -14.59 7.79
C VAL A 138 2.83 -13.12 8.08
N SER A 139 3.73 -12.16 7.81
CA SER A 139 3.39 -10.73 7.92
C SER A 139 2.30 -10.30 6.94
N GLN A 140 2.31 -10.79 5.69
CA GLN A 140 1.22 -10.57 4.73
C GLN A 140 -0.08 -11.23 5.19
N THR A 141 0.00 -12.43 5.78
CA THR A 141 -1.15 -13.13 6.35
C THR A 141 -1.76 -12.33 7.50
N ILE A 142 -0.94 -11.72 8.36
CA ILE A 142 -1.39 -10.84 9.46
C ILE A 142 -2.00 -9.55 8.92
N PHE A 143 -1.36 -8.88 7.96
CA PHE A 143 -1.90 -7.69 7.28
C PHE A 143 -3.28 -7.98 6.66
N THR A 144 -3.39 -9.09 5.94
CA THR A 144 -4.66 -9.52 5.31
C THR A 144 -5.71 -9.92 6.36
N TRP A 145 -5.30 -10.56 7.46
CA TRP A 145 -6.20 -10.91 8.57
C TRP A 145 -6.78 -9.66 9.27
N VAL A 146 -5.96 -8.62 9.47
CA VAL A 146 -6.43 -7.30 9.94
C VAL A 146 -7.39 -6.71 8.91
N HIS A 147 -7.03 -6.70 7.63
CA HIS A 147 -7.90 -6.22 6.56
C HIS A 147 -9.27 -6.91 6.54
N VAL A 148 -9.33 -8.24 6.60
CA VAL A 148 -10.60 -8.99 6.63
C VAL A 148 -11.40 -8.71 7.90
N THR A 149 -10.73 -8.55 9.05
CA THR A 149 -11.39 -8.20 10.31
C THR A 149 -12.02 -6.80 10.22
N THR A 150 -11.22 -5.79 9.87
CA THR A 150 -11.63 -4.39 9.72
C THR A 150 -12.74 -4.27 8.68
N SER A 151 -12.63 -4.94 7.53
CA SER A 151 -13.64 -4.90 6.47
C SER A 151 -14.99 -5.47 6.92
N GLY A 152 -14.98 -6.56 7.69
CA GLY A 152 -16.20 -7.13 8.29
C GLY A 152 -16.88 -6.17 9.27
N VAL A 153 -16.10 -5.36 10.00
CA VAL A 153 -16.58 -4.33 10.92
C VAL A 153 -17.19 -3.15 10.18
N PHE A 154 -16.47 -2.61 9.19
CA PHE A 154 -16.95 -1.51 8.35
C PHE A 154 -18.26 -1.86 7.63
N ALA A 155 -18.36 -3.06 7.07
CA ALA A 155 -19.57 -3.53 6.41
C ALA A 155 -20.74 -3.72 7.39
N SER A 156 -20.48 -4.22 8.61
CA SER A 156 -21.51 -4.35 9.65
C SER A 156 -22.13 -2.98 9.99
N TYR A 157 -21.34 -1.91 10.06
CA TYR A 157 -21.87 -0.55 10.22
C TYR A 157 -22.55 -0.02 8.96
N TYR A 158 -21.98 -0.26 7.77
CA TYR A 158 -22.57 0.23 6.52
C TYR A 158 -23.99 -0.31 6.29
N PHE A 159 -24.21 -1.60 6.53
CA PHE A 159 -25.48 -2.27 6.25
C PHE A 159 -26.48 -2.32 7.42
N LEU A 160 -26.02 -2.37 8.68
CA LEU A 160 -26.89 -2.62 9.84
C LEU A 160 -27.12 -1.39 10.75
N GLU A 161 -26.31 -0.33 10.64
CA GLU A 161 -26.56 0.93 11.34
C GLU A 161 -27.95 1.49 10.96
N GLY A 162 -28.72 1.96 11.94
CA GLY A 162 -30.08 2.48 11.72
C GLY A 162 -31.14 1.46 11.28
N THR A 163 -30.82 0.17 11.16
CA THR A 163 -31.80 -0.90 10.88
C THR A 163 -32.41 -1.47 12.17
N GLU A 164 -33.55 -2.15 12.07
CA GLU A 164 -34.16 -2.86 13.22
C GLU A 164 -33.30 -4.00 13.78
N GLN A 165 -32.43 -4.61 12.95
CA GLN A 165 -31.46 -5.61 13.41
C GLN A 165 -30.33 -4.98 14.23
N GLY A 166 -29.94 -3.75 13.88
CA GLY A 166 -28.85 -3.01 14.51
C GLY A 166 -27.46 -3.63 14.27
N VAL A 167 -26.42 -2.87 14.62
CA VAL A 167 -25.05 -3.38 14.62
C VAL A 167 -24.89 -4.37 15.80
N PRO A 168 -24.28 -5.56 15.59
CA PRO A 168 -24.06 -6.51 16.69
C PRO A 168 -23.17 -5.90 17.78
N PRO A 169 -23.35 -6.31 19.07
CA PRO A 169 -22.71 -5.64 20.22
C PRO A 169 -21.17 -5.77 20.30
N SER A 170 -20.57 -6.66 19.49
CA SER A 170 -19.12 -6.88 19.42
C SER A 170 -18.69 -7.18 17.98
N PRO A 171 -18.80 -6.21 17.05
CA PRO A 171 -18.65 -6.45 15.60
C PRO A 171 -17.21 -6.86 15.24
N ILE A 172 -16.23 -6.36 16.00
CA ILE A 172 -14.81 -6.70 15.88
C ILE A 172 -14.57 -8.15 16.28
N ILE A 173 -15.08 -8.61 17.42
CA ILE A 173 -14.89 -10.00 17.87
C ILE A 173 -15.55 -10.98 16.89
N GLN A 174 -16.72 -10.65 16.35
CA GLN A 174 -17.41 -11.48 15.37
C GLN A 174 -16.68 -11.53 14.03
N SER A 175 -16.18 -10.40 13.54
CA SER A 175 -15.41 -10.32 12.29
C SER A 175 -14.04 -10.99 12.43
N ALA A 176 -13.34 -10.79 13.55
CA ALA A 176 -12.08 -11.46 13.88
C ALA A 176 -12.26 -12.98 14.01
N LYS A 177 -13.35 -13.43 14.65
CA LYS A 177 -13.68 -14.86 14.71
C LYS A 177 -13.90 -15.44 13.31
N ARG A 178 -14.61 -14.73 12.42
CA ARG A 178 -14.80 -15.13 11.01
C ARG A 178 -13.47 -15.18 10.25
N ALA A 179 -12.64 -14.15 10.39
CA ALA A 179 -11.29 -14.06 9.82
C ALA A 179 -10.38 -15.23 10.28
N SER A 180 -10.42 -15.59 11.56
CA SER A 180 -9.61 -16.65 12.17
C SER A 180 -10.17 -18.07 12.03
N THR A 181 -11.37 -18.26 11.47
CA THR A 181 -11.99 -19.60 11.35
C THR A 181 -12.37 -19.93 9.91
N THR A 182 -13.51 -19.44 9.43
CA THR A 182 -14.03 -19.79 8.10
C THR A 182 -13.21 -19.16 6.97
N SER A 183 -12.65 -17.96 7.20
CA SER A 183 -11.92 -17.20 6.17
C SER A 183 -10.40 -17.40 6.21
N LEU A 184 -9.86 -18.04 7.26
CA LEU A 184 -8.42 -18.17 7.46
C LEU A 184 -7.72 -18.88 6.30
N GLY A 185 -8.34 -19.93 5.75
CA GLY A 185 -7.82 -20.63 4.57
C GLY A 185 -7.68 -19.74 3.34
N SER A 186 -8.68 -18.89 3.07
CA SER A 186 -8.65 -17.89 2.00
C SER A 186 -7.54 -16.86 2.21
N VAL A 187 -7.41 -16.35 3.44
CA VAL A 187 -6.40 -15.36 3.86
C VAL A 187 -4.99 -15.92 3.68
N CYS A 188 -4.71 -17.12 4.20
CA CYS A 188 -3.40 -17.76 4.08
C CYS A 188 -3.04 -18.08 2.61
N LEU A 189 -4.00 -18.57 1.81
CA LEU A 189 -3.78 -18.98 0.42
C LEU A 189 -3.42 -17.80 -0.48
N GLY A 190 -4.19 -16.72 -0.46
CA GLY A 190 -3.91 -15.54 -1.28
C GLY A 190 -2.63 -14.82 -0.84
N SER A 191 -2.35 -14.79 0.47
CA SER A 191 -1.10 -14.23 1.02
C SER A 191 0.12 -15.05 0.61
N LEU A 192 -0.01 -16.38 0.55
CA LEU A 192 1.03 -17.28 0.04
C LEU A 192 1.31 -17.02 -1.44
N LEU A 193 0.27 -16.78 -2.25
CA LEU A 193 0.42 -16.55 -3.68
C LEU A 193 1.15 -15.22 -3.95
N VAL A 194 0.81 -14.14 -3.23
CA VAL A 194 1.56 -12.88 -3.27
C VAL A 194 3.02 -13.08 -2.86
N ALA A 195 3.27 -13.79 -1.75
CA ALA A 195 4.62 -14.08 -1.27
C ALA A 195 5.45 -14.90 -2.25
N LEU A 196 4.83 -15.87 -2.93
CA LEU A 196 5.48 -16.69 -3.95
C LEU A 196 5.90 -15.85 -5.16
N LEU A 197 5.00 -14.99 -5.68
CA LEU A 197 5.31 -14.10 -6.80
C LEU A 197 6.45 -13.12 -6.45
N GLN A 198 6.44 -12.51 -5.26
CA GLN A 198 7.55 -11.66 -4.82
C GLN A 198 8.87 -12.42 -4.69
N THR A 199 8.83 -13.66 -4.19
CA THR A 199 10.04 -14.49 -4.07
C THR A 199 10.60 -14.85 -5.43
N ILE A 200 9.75 -15.26 -6.39
CA ILE A 200 10.16 -15.53 -7.77
C ILE A 200 10.76 -14.26 -8.41
N ARG A 201 10.12 -13.10 -8.21
CA ARG A 201 10.62 -11.81 -8.72
C ARG A 201 11.99 -11.44 -8.15
N ALA A 202 12.21 -11.63 -6.85
CA ALA A 202 13.51 -11.42 -6.21
C ALA A 202 14.59 -12.35 -6.77
N LEU A 203 14.27 -13.64 -6.98
CA LEU A 203 15.17 -14.62 -7.57
C LEU A 203 15.51 -14.28 -9.04
N LEU A 204 14.53 -13.81 -9.83
CA LEU A 204 14.77 -13.35 -11.20
C LEU A 204 15.68 -12.13 -11.26
N ARG A 205 15.54 -11.17 -10.34
CA ARG A 205 16.45 -10.01 -10.23
C ARG A 205 17.88 -10.46 -9.95
N MET A 206 18.08 -11.40 -9.02
CA MET A 206 19.39 -11.97 -8.72
C MET A 206 19.95 -12.71 -9.94
N ALA A 207 19.15 -13.55 -10.61
CA ALA A 207 19.57 -14.28 -11.81
C ALA A 207 19.94 -13.35 -12.99
N ALA A 208 19.26 -12.20 -13.12
CA ALA A 208 19.58 -11.18 -14.12
C ALA A 208 20.90 -10.45 -13.83
N GLN A 209 21.31 -10.35 -12.55
CA GLN A 209 22.56 -9.71 -12.12
C GLN A 209 23.77 -10.66 -12.18
N GLU A 210 23.56 -11.96 -11.99
CA GLU A 210 24.61 -12.98 -11.93
C GLU A 210 24.92 -13.65 -13.30
N THR A 211 24.24 -13.26 -14.39
CA THR A 211 24.41 -13.91 -15.70
C THR A 211 25.29 -13.12 -16.68
N ASP A 212 26.41 -13.72 -17.08
CA ASP A 212 27.32 -13.18 -18.11
C ASP A 212 26.71 -13.20 -19.53
N ASN A 213 25.55 -13.84 -19.74
CA ASN A 213 24.91 -13.92 -21.05
C ASN A 213 23.92 -12.75 -21.24
N PRO A 214 24.16 -11.81 -22.19
CA PRO A 214 23.28 -10.66 -22.41
C PRO A 214 21.83 -11.06 -22.75
N PHE A 215 21.65 -12.17 -23.47
CA PHE A 215 20.32 -12.70 -23.78
C PHE A 215 19.63 -13.30 -22.55
N GLY A 216 20.39 -13.97 -21.68
CA GLY A 216 19.90 -14.47 -20.40
C GLY A 216 19.45 -13.34 -19.47
N ALA A 217 20.27 -12.28 -19.36
CA ALA A 217 19.94 -11.08 -18.58
C ALA A 217 18.68 -10.38 -19.13
N PHE A 218 18.57 -10.25 -20.46
CA PHE A 218 17.38 -9.69 -21.12
C PHE A 218 16.12 -10.50 -20.82
N CYS A 219 16.16 -11.83 -21.01
CA CYS A 219 15.02 -12.69 -20.71
C CYS A 219 14.61 -12.65 -19.23
N ALA A 220 15.57 -12.64 -18.31
CA ALA A 220 15.31 -12.52 -16.88
C ALA A 220 14.70 -11.15 -16.51
N ALA A 221 15.16 -10.06 -17.13
CA ALA A 221 14.58 -8.73 -16.96
C ALA A 221 13.14 -8.63 -17.52
N CYS A 222 12.88 -9.20 -18.71
CA CYS A 222 11.51 -9.27 -19.24
C CYS A 222 10.58 -10.08 -18.34
N ALA A 223 11.05 -11.21 -17.80
CA ALA A 223 10.29 -12.02 -16.84
C ALA A 223 10.04 -11.28 -15.51
N GLU A 224 11.01 -10.50 -15.02
CA GLU A 224 10.87 -9.65 -13.82
C GLU A 224 9.75 -8.61 -13.99
N VAL A 225 9.68 -7.96 -15.16
CA VAL A 225 8.65 -6.97 -15.47
C VAL A 225 7.27 -7.63 -15.57
N ILE A 226 7.16 -8.74 -16.31
CA ILE A 226 5.89 -9.47 -16.47
C ILE A 226 5.37 -9.96 -15.12
N ILE A 227 6.23 -10.58 -14.30
CA ILE A 227 5.86 -11.04 -12.96
C ILE A 227 5.55 -9.86 -12.04
N GLY A 228 6.27 -8.73 -12.16
CA GLY A 228 5.95 -7.50 -11.43
C GLY A 228 4.57 -6.93 -11.76
N CYS A 229 4.14 -6.97 -13.03
CA CYS A 229 2.79 -6.60 -13.43
C CYS A 229 1.73 -7.55 -12.87
N ILE A 230 1.97 -8.87 -12.94
CA ILE A 230 1.06 -9.89 -12.38
C ILE A 230 0.98 -9.76 -10.85
N GLU A 231 2.11 -9.55 -10.17
CA GLU A 231 2.19 -9.33 -8.73
C GLU A 231 1.36 -8.12 -8.29
N GLY A 232 1.52 -6.97 -8.96
CA GLY A 232 0.76 -5.76 -8.66
C GLY A 232 -0.74 -5.90 -8.90
N LEU A 233 -1.13 -6.45 -10.07
CA LEU A 233 -2.54 -6.74 -10.39
C LEU A 233 -3.16 -7.69 -9.36
N LEU A 234 -2.42 -8.73 -8.96
CA LEU A 234 -2.92 -9.75 -8.04
C LEU A 234 -2.99 -9.25 -6.60
N GLN A 235 -2.02 -8.45 -6.12
CA GLN A 235 -2.12 -7.79 -4.81
C GLN A 235 -3.36 -6.91 -4.73
N TYR A 236 -3.54 -6.06 -5.74
CA TYR A 236 -4.65 -5.11 -5.83
C TYR A 236 -6.00 -5.82 -5.89
N PHE A 237 -6.16 -6.79 -6.80
CA PHE A 237 -7.38 -7.56 -6.95
C PHE A 237 -7.69 -8.42 -5.71
N ASN A 238 -6.67 -9.04 -5.11
CA ASN A 238 -6.85 -9.81 -3.89
C ASN A 238 -7.37 -8.94 -2.74
N PHE A 239 -6.96 -7.68 -2.65
CA PHE A 239 -7.41 -6.76 -1.61
C PHE A 239 -8.95 -6.59 -1.62
N TYR A 240 -9.53 -6.30 -2.79
CA TYR A 240 -11.00 -6.21 -2.93
C TYR A 240 -11.68 -7.60 -2.82
N ALA A 241 -11.04 -8.69 -3.28
CA ALA A 241 -11.54 -10.04 -3.07
C ALA A 241 -11.59 -10.44 -1.59
N TYR A 242 -10.62 -10.02 -0.78
CA TYR A 242 -10.66 -10.22 0.67
C TYR A 242 -11.75 -9.39 1.35
N THR A 243 -12.06 -8.20 0.83
CA THR A 243 -13.23 -7.42 1.27
C THR A 243 -14.52 -8.21 1.03
N GLN A 244 -14.70 -8.85 -0.13
CA GLN A 244 -15.82 -9.75 -0.41
C GLN A 244 -15.86 -10.98 0.54
N VAL A 245 -14.72 -11.61 0.82
CA VAL A 245 -14.61 -12.68 1.85
C VAL A 245 -15.01 -12.16 3.23
N ALA A 246 -14.62 -10.93 3.58
CA ALA A 246 -14.93 -10.32 4.86
C ALA A 246 -16.42 -10.05 5.05
N ILE A 247 -17.10 -9.50 4.04
CA ILE A 247 -18.53 -9.16 4.08
C ILE A 247 -19.38 -10.45 4.13
N TYR A 248 -19.16 -11.36 3.17
CA TYR A 248 -20.08 -12.47 2.92
C TYR A 248 -19.61 -13.84 3.42
N GLY A 249 -18.36 -13.98 3.87
CA GLY A 249 -17.81 -15.28 4.29
C GLY A 249 -17.64 -16.30 3.16
N LYS A 250 -17.62 -15.82 1.90
CA LYS A 250 -17.46 -16.66 0.69
C LYS A 250 -16.05 -17.26 0.60
N SER A 251 -15.90 -18.32 -0.20
CA SER A 251 -14.56 -18.84 -0.53
C SER A 251 -13.78 -17.84 -1.40
N PHE A 252 -12.44 -17.84 -1.31
CA PHE A 252 -11.58 -16.91 -2.06
C PHE A 252 -11.90 -16.86 -3.57
N TRP A 253 -12.09 -18.01 -4.21
CA TRP A 253 -12.38 -18.09 -5.65
C TRP A 253 -13.77 -17.58 -6.05
N GLN A 254 -14.76 -17.64 -5.15
CA GLN A 254 -16.07 -17.02 -5.37
C GLN A 254 -15.97 -15.51 -5.17
N ALA A 255 -15.41 -15.07 -4.04
CA ALA A 255 -15.19 -13.67 -3.73
C ALA A 255 -14.38 -12.93 -4.82
N ALA A 256 -13.38 -13.59 -5.40
CA ALA A 256 -12.63 -13.11 -6.56
C ALA A 256 -13.53 -12.90 -7.80
N LYS A 257 -14.38 -13.87 -8.15
CA LYS A 257 -15.30 -13.73 -9.30
C LYS A 257 -16.28 -12.59 -9.09
N ASP A 258 -16.89 -12.53 -7.91
CA ASP A 258 -17.84 -11.47 -7.54
C ASP A 258 -17.16 -10.09 -7.58
N THR A 259 -15.91 -9.99 -7.12
CA THR A 259 -15.08 -8.77 -7.24
C THR A 259 -14.83 -8.40 -8.70
N TRP A 260 -14.52 -9.37 -9.56
CA TRP A 260 -14.30 -9.12 -11.00
C TRP A 260 -15.55 -8.65 -11.71
N GLU A 261 -16.71 -9.24 -11.40
CA GLU A 261 -18.01 -8.82 -11.92
C GLU A 261 -18.36 -7.41 -11.43
N LEU A 262 -18.15 -7.11 -10.14
CA LEU A 262 -18.32 -5.77 -9.58
C LEU A 262 -17.42 -4.71 -10.25
N ILE A 263 -16.15 -5.02 -10.48
CA ILE A 263 -15.20 -4.14 -11.22
C ILE A 263 -15.70 -3.88 -12.65
N LYS A 264 -16.19 -4.92 -13.33
CA LYS A 264 -16.65 -4.84 -14.72
C LYS A 264 -17.93 -4.02 -14.85
N ASP A 265 -18.88 -4.20 -13.93
CA ASP A 265 -20.21 -3.60 -14.00
C ASP A 265 -20.25 -2.16 -13.44
N ARG A 266 -19.29 -1.77 -12.60
CA ARG A 266 -19.19 -0.44 -11.99
C ARG A 266 -18.06 0.45 -12.51
N GLY A 267 -17.22 -0.09 -13.39
CA GLY A 267 -16.11 0.62 -14.03
C GLY A 267 -14.84 0.66 -13.18
N VAL A 268 -13.70 0.45 -13.84
CA VAL A 268 -12.39 0.34 -13.18
C VAL A 268 -11.87 1.71 -12.68
N GLU A 269 -12.34 2.82 -13.26
CA GLU A 269 -11.80 4.17 -12.99
C GLU A 269 -11.98 4.66 -11.55
N ALA A 270 -13.07 4.28 -10.89
CA ALA A 270 -13.34 4.68 -9.51
C ALA A 270 -12.45 3.91 -8.51
N ILE A 271 -12.03 2.70 -8.90
CA ILE A 271 -11.19 1.80 -8.09
C ILE A 271 -9.71 2.16 -8.29
N ILE A 272 -9.29 2.42 -9.54
CA ILE A 272 -7.93 2.90 -9.87
C ILE A 272 -7.61 4.19 -9.12
N ASN A 273 -8.64 4.98 -8.80
CA ASN A 273 -8.51 6.22 -8.05
C ASN A 273 -8.15 6.03 -6.57
N ASP A 274 -8.43 4.87 -5.95
CA ASP A 274 -8.18 4.55 -4.52
C ASP A 274 -6.67 4.39 -4.19
N ASN A 275 -5.80 4.60 -5.19
CA ASN A 275 -4.35 4.40 -5.07
C ASN A 275 -3.64 5.53 -4.27
N LEU A 276 -4.27 6.69 -4.02
CA LEU A 276 -3.59 7.77 -3.29
C LEU A 276 -3.35 7.37 -1.83
N ILE A 277 -4.34 6.74 -1.18
CA ILE A 277 -4.27 6.32 0.23
C ILE A 277 -3.20 5.23 0.39
N GLY A 278 -3.15 4.26 -0.53
CA GLY A 278 -2.09 3.25 -0.58
C GLY A 278 -0.70 3.86 -0.69
N ASN A 279 -0.52 4.85 -1.58
CA ASN A 279 0.75 5.56 -1.75
C ASN A 279 1.16 6.36 -0.50
N VAL A 280 0.22 7.01 0.20
CA VAL A 280 0.51 7.73 1.46
C VAL A 280 0.96 6.75 2.56
N VAL A 281 0.30 5.61 2.71
CA VAL A 281 0.71 4.55 3.66
C VAL A 281 2.08 3.98 3.28
N LEU A 282 2.35 3.77 1.99
CA LEU A 282 3.63 3.28 1.49
C LEU A 282 4.77 4.24 1.82
N ILE A 283 4.61 5.55 1.52
CA ILE A 283 5.62 6.57 1.82
C ILE A 283 5.88 6.66 3.33
N GLY A 284 4.82 6.65 4.15
CA GLY A 284 4.97 6.59 5.60
C GLY A 284 5.76 5.36 6.06
N SER A 285 5.47 4.19 5.49
CA SER A 285 6.10 2.92 5.88
C SER A 285 7.57 2.88 5.46
N ILE A 286 7.92 3.47 4.30
CA ILE A 286 9.30 3.69 3.88
C ILE A 286 10.02 4.61 4.87
N LEU A 287 9.42 5.73 5.28
CA LEU A 287 10.04 6.66 6.25
C LEU A 287 10.31 6.00 7.60
N VAL A 288 9.35 5.25 8.13
CA VAL A 288 9.53 4.48 9.39
C VAL A 288 10.58 3.38 9.23
N GLY A 289 10.57 2.65 8.10
CA GLY A 289 11.60 1.67 7.77
C GLY A 289 13.01 2.29 7.68
N MET A 290 13.16 3.46 7.06
CA MET A 290 14.44 4.17 6.99
C MET A 290 14.93 4.61 8.38
N LEU A 291 14.01 5.04 9.26
CA LEU A 291 14.34 5.39 10.64
C LEU A 291 14.78 4.17 11.47
N THR A 292 14.08 3.04 11.36
CA THR A 292 14.51 1.81 12.05
C THR A 292 15.80 1.24 11.47
N ALA A 293 16.02 1.34 10.15
CA ALA A 293 17.28 0.99 9.49
C ALA A 293 18.46 1.84 10.01
N LEU A 294 18.25 3.15 10.20
CA LEU A 294 19.24 4.04 10.83
C LEU A 294 19.57 3.58 12.25
N PHE A 295 18.57 3.26 13.09
CA PHE A 295 18.83 2.71 14.43
C PHE A 295 19.56 1.35 14.38
N GLY A 296 19.24 0.49 13.40
CA GLY A 296 19.97 -0.76 13.15
C GLY A 296 21.44 -0.52 12.80
N TYR A 297 21.75 0.48 11.96
CA TYR A 297 23.13 0.89 11.68
C TYR A 297 23.83 1.47 12.91
N LEU A 298 23.19 2.39 13.63
CA LEU A 298 23.72 2.98 14.86
C LEU A 298 24.04 1.90 15.93
N TYR A 299 23.21 0.87 16.04
CA TYR A 299 23.49 -0.30 16.88
C TYR A 299 24.81 -1.00 16.51
N THR A 300 25.10 -1.19 15.20
CA THR A 300 26.36 -1.83 14.77
C THR A 300 27.62 -1.02 15.10
N ILE A 301 27.55 0.32 15.02
CA ILE A 301 28.71 1.20 15.23
C ILE A 301 28.90 1.61 16.70
N ILE A 302 27.86 1.57 17.54
CA ILE A 302 27.95 1.94 18.97
C ILE A 302 28.22 0.72 19.84
N ILE A 303 27.52 -0.40 19.59
CA ILE A 303 27.57 -1.59 20.46
C ILE A 303 28.67 -2.58 20.02
N HIS A 304 29.14 -2.48 18.77
CA HIS A 304 30.12 -3.40 18.16
C HIS A 304 29.82 -4.88 18.47
N PRO A 305 28.62 -5.38 18.10
CA PRO A 305 28.18 -6.71 18.50
C PRO A 305 29.15 -7.80 18.00
N SER A 306 29.45 -8.77 18.86
CA SER A 306 30.50 -9.78 18.64
C SER A 306 30.33 -10.61 17.37
N PHE A 307 29.10 -10.74 16.86
CA PHE A 307 28.79 -11.44 15.61
C PHE A 307 29.05 -10.61 14.34
N ASN A 308 29.23 -9.28 14.44
CA ASN A 308 29.41 -8.37 13.29
C ASN A 308 30.77 -7.65 13.30
N ARG A 309 31.82 -8.26 13.88
CA ARG A 309 33.16 -7.65 14.00
C ARG A 309 33.78 -7.29 12.65
N ASP A 310 33.61 -8.15 11.65
CA ASP A 310 34.12 -7.95 10.29
C ASP A 310 33.15 -7.10 9.41
N GLY A 311 32.06 -6.58 9.98
CA GLY A 311 31.03 -5.83 9.26
C GLY A 311 30.18 -6.65 8.28
N GLY A 312 30.44 -7.94 8.10
CA GLY A 312 29.78 -8.80 7.10
C GLY A 312 28.27 -9.00 7.29
N PHE A 313 27.72 -8.75 8.48
CA PHE A 313 26.28 -8.78 8.75
C PHE A 313 25.64 -7.38 8.80
N THR A 314 26.40 -6.29 8.65
CA THR A 314 25.87 -4.91 8.73
C THR A 314 24.72 -4.69 7.74
N ALA A 315 24.89 -5.12 6.48
CA ALA A 315 23.84 -5.00 5.46
C ALA A 315 22.57 -5.80 5.84
N LEU A 316 22.72 -7.01 6.38
CA LEU A 316 21.60 -7.84 6.84
C LEU A 316 20.85 -7.16 7.99
N ILE A 317 21.57 -6.60 8.98
CA ILE A 317 20.96 -5.90 10.12
C ILE A 317 20.16 -4.69 9.64
N ILE A 318 20.74 -3.84 8.78
CA ILE A 318 20.08 -2.65 8.23
C ILE A 318 18.81 -3.03 7.47
N VAL A 319 18.88 -4.02 6.57
CA VAL A 319 17.74 -4.49 5.76
C VAL A 319 16.64 -5.12 6.62
N LEU A 320 17.00 -5.93 7.63
CA LEU A 320 16.02 -6.49 8.56
C LEU A 320 15.35 -5.40 9.41
N SER A 321 16.11 -4.44 9.94
CA SER A 321 15.56 -3.30 10.67
C SER A 321 14.64 -2.45 9.79
N PHE A 322 14.96 -2.25 8.51
CA PHE A 322 14.07 -1.60 7.54
C PHE A 322 12.75 -2.36 7.40
N ILE A 323 12.83 -3.65 7.08
CA ILE A 323 11.66 -4.50 6.81
C ILE A 323 10.74 -4.56 8.03
N ILE A 324 11.29 -4.69 9.24
CA ILE A 324 10.50 -4.71 10.48
C ILE A 324 9.75 -3.38 10.69
N GLY A 325 10.43 -2.23 10.57
CA GLY A 325 9.80 -0.92 10.74
C GLY A 325 8.73 -0.64 9.69
N PHE A 326 9.02 -0.98 8.43
CA PHE A 326 8.08 -0.89 7.32
C PHE A 326 6.80 -1.70 7.57
N GLN A 327 6.93 -2.96 8.00
CA GLN A 327 5.78 -3.84 8.23
C GLN A 327 4.93 -3.38 9.42
N MET A 328 5.53 -2.85 10.50
CA MET A 328 4.78 -2.34 11.64
C MET A 328 3.86 -1.18 11.26
N LEU A 329 4.35 -0.19 10.48
CA LEU A 329 3.49 0.89 10.02
C LEU A 329 2.50 0.42 8.95
N SER A 330 2.89 -0.52 8.08
CA SER A 330 1.98 -1.09 7.07
C SER A 330 0.76 -1.76 7.71
N VAL A 331 0.94 -2.50 8.81
CA VAL A 331 -0.19 -3.08 9.58
C VAL A 331 -1.09 -1.98 10.18
N ILE A 332 -0.53 -0.86 10.66
CA ILE A 332 -1.34 0.27 11.17
C ILE A 332 -2.12 0.94 10.01
N GLY A 333 -1.45 1.20 8.89
CA GLY A 333 -2.05 1.81 7.70
C GLY A 333 -3.10 0.91 7.02
N SER A 334 -3.00 -0.41 7.20
CA SER A 334 -3.95 -1.39 6.65
C SER A 334 -5.39 -1.09 7.06
N VAL A 335 -5.62 -0.59 8.27
CA VAL A 335 -6.97 -0.33 8.81
C VAL A 335 -7.65 0.83 8.06
N ILE A 336 -6.88 1.85 7.69
CA ILE A 336 -7.35 3.00 6.89
C ILE A 336 -7.68 2.54 5.46
N LEU A 337 -6.76 1.79 4.85
CA LEU A 337 -6.91 1.25 3.49
C LEU A 337 -8.09 0.27 3.38
N SER A 338 -8.30 -0.55 4.42
CA SER A 338 -9.41 -1.49 4.51
C SER A 338 -10.75 -0.76 4.66
N GLY A 339 -10.79 0.30 5.47
CA GLY A 339 -12.00 1.10 5.66
C GLY A 339 -12.45 1.83 4.38
N THR A 340 -11.51 2.28 3.56
CA THR A 340 -11.78 2.96 2.28
C THR A 340 -12.22 1.95 1.21
N ALA A 341 -11.45 0.88 0.98
CA ALA A 341 -11.83 -0.19 0.06
C ALA A 341 -13.16 -0.87 0.42
N THR A 342 -13.44 -1.10 1.71
CA THR A 342 -14.76 -1.62 2.15
C THR A 342 -15.88 -0.64 1.88
N THR A 343 -15.68 0.65 2.16
CA THR A 343 -16.70 1.68 1.87
C THR A 343 -16.97 1.75 0.37
N PHE A 344 -15.94 1.59 -0.47
CA PHE A 344 -16.09 1.51 -1.92
C PHE A 344 -16.89 0.27 -2.35
N VAL A 345 -16.52 -0.93 -1.90
CA VAL A 345 -17.20 -2.18 -2.26
C VAL A 345 -18.67 -2.16 -1.82
N CYS A 346 -18.95 -1.76 -0.58
CA CYS A 346 -20.32 -1.68 -0.08
C CYS A 346 -21.17 -0.64 -0.85
N LEU A 347 -20.56 0.48 -1.28
CA LEU A 347 -21.22 1.49 -2.13
C LEU A 347 -21.49 0.95 -3.54
N ALA A 348 -20.57 0.16 -4.10
CA ALA A 348 -20.71 -0.46 -5.42
C ALA A 348 -21.85 -1.50 -5.48
N GLU A 349 -22.07 -2.20 -4.37
CA GLU A 349 -23.12 -3.20 -4.20
C GLU A 349 -24.49 -2.58 -3.90
N ASP A 350 -24.62 -1.78 -2.83
CA ASP A 350 -25.87 -1.09 -2.47
C ASP A 350 -25.64 0.38 -2.08
N PRO A 351 -25.79 1.33 -3.04
CA PRO A 351 -25.78 2.76 -2.75
C PRO A 351 -26.93 3.23 -1.84
N ARG A 352 -28.07 2.50 -1.79
CA ARG A 352 -29.27 2.92 -1.05
C ARG A 352 -29.20 2.61 0.43
N ALA A 353 -28.39 1.63 0.85
CA ALA A 353 -28.06 1.43 2.26
C ALA A 353 -27.45 2.70 2.89
N LEU A 354 -26.67 3.47 2.13
CA LEU A 354 -26.07 4.72 2.59
C LEU A 354 -27.07 5.86 2.78
N GLU A 355 -28.18 5.88 2.02
CA GLU A 355 -29.24 6.89 2.18
C GLU A 355 -29.86 6.82 3.58
N ARG A 356 -30.08 5.60 4.09
CA ARG A 356 -30.69 5.33 5.40
C ARG A 356 -29.79 5.72 6.57
N THR A 357 -28.48 5.54 6.43
CA THR A 357 -27.50 5.75 7.52
C THR A 357 -26.86 7.14 7.49
N LYS A 358 -26.42 7.59 6.31
CA LYS A 358 -25.52 8.74 6.15
C LYS A 358 -25.95 9.60 4.95
N LEU A 359 -27.18 10.10 5.03
CA LEU A 359 -27.83 10.96 4.02
C LEU A 359 -26.94 12.12 3.49
N ASN A 360 -26.10 12.72 4.35
CA ASN A 360 -25.16 13.77 3.94
C ASN A 360 -24.03 13.26 3.03
N LEU A 361 -23.55 12.02 3.25
CA LEU A 361 -22.55 11.39 2.38
C LEU A 361 -23.18 10.88 1.09
N TYR A 362 -24.38 10.28 1.17
CA TYR A 362 -25.17 9.88 0.00
C TYR A 362 -25.39 11.07 -0.95
N ARG A 363 -25.87 12.21 -0.43
CA ARG A 363 -26.00 13.46 -1.19
C ARG A 363 -24.67 13.97 -1.75
N ALA A 364 -23.56 13.82 -1.03
CA ALA A 364 -22.25 14.28 -1.49
C ALA A 364 -21.67 13.43 -2.63
N VAL A 365 -21.98 12.12 -2.67
CA VAL A 365 -21.64 11.21 -3.78
C VAL A 365 -22.55 11.48 -4.99
N HIS A 366 -23.86 11.56 -4.75
CA HIS A 366 -24.87 11.74 -5.79
C HIS A 366 -24.77 13.10 -6.51
N ASN A 367 -24.43 14.18 -5.80
CA ASN A 367 -24.48 15.54 -6.34
C ASN A 367 -23.18 16.06 -6.98
N ARG A 368 -22.08 15.29 -7.01
CA ARG A 368 -20.81 15.81 -7.57
C ARG A 368 -20.20 15.03 -8.73
N ASP A 369 -19.97 13.72 -8.63
CA ASP A 369 -19.06 13.06 -9.59
C ASP A 369 -19.53 11.70 -10.16
N LEU A 370 -20.58 11.03 -9.61
CA LEU A 370 -20.94 9.65 -10.00
C LEU A 370 -22.48 9.41 -10.13
N PRO A 371 -23.19 10.08 -11.04
CA PRO A 371 -24.62 9.80 -11.28
C PRO A 371 -24.86 8.34 -11.72
N GLU A 372 -24.01 7.79 -12.59
CA GLU A 372 -24.12 6.42 -13.13
C GLU A 372 -23.99 5.33 -12.07
N PHE A 373 -23.18 5.57 -11.03
CA PHE A 373 -22.92 4.61 -9.95
C PHE A 373 -24.16 4.44 -9.03
N CYS A 374 -24.88 5.54 -8.77
CA CYS A 374 -26.14 5.52 -8.02
C CYS A 374 -27.32 5.03 -8.88
N THR A 375 -27.31 5.25 -10.20
CA THR A 375 -28.32 4.74 -11.14
C THR A 375 -28.00 3.32 -11.62
N GLY A 376 -27.70 2.42 -10.69
CA GLY A 376 -27.66 0.98 -10.91
C GLY A 376 -29.04 0.38 -11.18
N ILE A 377 -29.68 0.78 -12.28
CA ILE A 377 -30.75 0.18 -13.09
C ILE A 377 -30.84 1.08 -14.35
N THR A 378 -30.86 0.50 -15.55
CA THR A 378 -30.91 1.14 -16.89
C THR A 378 -29.65 1.82 -17.46
N CYS A 379 -28.70 1.00 -17.94
CA CYS A 379 -27.94 1.31 -19.18
C CYS A 379 -27.37 0.07 -19.92
N ILE A 380 -28.12 -1.05 -19.97
CA ILE A 380 -27.83 -2.21 -20.86
C ILE A 380 -29.03 -2.40 -21.83
N THR A 381 -29.62 -1.30 -22.26
CA THR A 381 -30.71 -1.28 -23.26
C THR A 381 -30.72 0.08 -23.96
N LEU A 382 -29.72 0.31 -24.81
CA LEU A 382 -29.74 1.19 -26.01
C LEU A 382 -28.32 1.39 -26.60
N VAL A 383 -27.73 0.32 -27.15
CA VAL A 383 -27.08 0.29 -28.48
C VAL A 383 -27.37 -1.09 -29.07
#